data_AF-A0A813PL17-F1
#
_entry.id   AF-A0A813PL17-F1
#
_cell.length_a   1.000
_cell.length_b   1.000
_cell.length_c   1.000
_cell.angle_alpha   90.00
_cell.angle_beta   90.00
_cell.angle_gamma   90.00
#
_symmetry.space_group_name_H-M   'P 1'
#
loop_
_entity.id
_entity.type
_entity.pdbx_description
1 polymer ?
#
loop_
_entity_poly.entity_id
_entity_poly.type
_entity_poly.pdbx_seq_one_letter_code
_entity_poly.pdbx_strand_id
1 'polypeptide(L)'
;MLEKIAVNLLAGVPAVVKPATVTSYLTEAVVKEIIASNILPKGALQLLCGSAGDMLEHVTSQDIVTFTGSATTGLMLKSGKRILEESVPFTMEADSLNCIVLGDDVTPEMPEWDIFIKEVRKEMTTKCGQKCTAIRRIFVPENKIEDIQIALGKALAQTTIGNPLNSTVRMGSLAGQSQKEEVKNQIQKLLASSQIIYGSLDSVELIDADANKGAFISPILLLNQNPFASTAVHEVEAFGPVSTLMPYNNIEEAIALAKLGKGSLVSSIVTASSTIAKQYVLGAGAYHGRILVLNNECAKESTGHGSPLPLLVHGGPGRAGGGEEMGGMRGVFCSGASFDELAAIQTEKEGLKFFSGFANVINEMRKAPQLIIVRVQGKCVGGGVGLAAAADYAIACEGAEVKLSELAVGIGPFVVGPAVERKLGLSAFSQLTIDASLWRNGDWARLASSGIHRQLKKLFHP
;
A
#
# COMPACT_ATOMS: atom_id res chain seq x y z
N MET A 1 -0.87 2.67 -10.65
CA MET A 1 -0.51 1.82 -11.81
C MET A 1 0.78 1.08 -11.53
N LEU A 2 1.95 1.75 -11.53
CA LEU A 2 3.23 1.04 -11.41
C LEU A 2 3.37 0.27 -10.09
N GLU A 3 2.84 0.81 -8.98
CA GLU A 3 2.86 0.10 -7.70
C GLU A 3 1.99 -1.18 -7.71
N LYS A 4 0.82 -1.18 -8.37
CA LYS A 4 -0.03 -2.37 -8.58
C LYS A 4 0.57 -3.36 -9.57
N ILE A 5 0.98 -2.91 -10.77
CA ILE A 5 1.40 -3.86 -11.81
C ILE A 5 2.74 -4.54 -11.47
N ALA A 6 3.59 -3.90 -10.66
CA ALA A 6 4.86 -4.51 -10.25
C ALA A 6 4.64 -5.84 -9.52
N VAL A 7 3.68 -5.88 -8.58
CA VAL A 7 3.35 -7.11 -7.85
C VAL A 7 2.56 -8.11 -8.71
N ASN A 8 1.69 -7.64 -9.61
CA ASN A 8 0.99 -8.52 -10.55
C ASN A 8 1.96 -9.25 -11.49
N LEU A 9 2.88 -8.51 -12.11
CA LEU A 9 3.89 -9.07 -13.01
C LEU A 9 4.81 -10.04 -12.26
N LEU A 10 5.20 -9.70 -11.03
CA LEU A 10 5.99 -10.59 -10.18
C LEU A 10 5.23 -11.88 -9.80
N ALA A 11 3.91 -11.79 -9.65
CA ALA A 11 3.03 -12.93 -9.40
C ALA A 11 2.68 -13.74 -10.67
N GLY A 12 3.09 -13.27 -11.86
CA GLY A 12 2.74 -13.90 -13.14
C GLY A 12 1.32 -13.60 -13.62
N VAL A 13 0.68 -12.55 -13.09
CA VAL A 13 -0.69 -12.14 -13.44
C VAL A 13 -0.65 -10.99 -14.46
N PRO A 14 -1.22 -11.14 -15.67
CA PRO A 14 -1.31 -10.05 -16.64
C PRO A 14 -2.21 -8.92 -16.13
N ALA A 15 -1.93 -7.68 -16.53
CA ALA A 15 -2.65 -6.51 -16.05
C ALA A 15 -3.38 -5.76 -17.17
N VAL A 16 -4.67 -5.46 -16.96
CA VAL A 16 -5.44 -4.47 -17.73
C VAL A 16 -5.54 -3.19 -16.90
N VAL A 17 -4.87 -2.13 -17.32
CA VAL A 17 -4.86 -0.86 -16.59
C VAL A 17 -5.91 0.08 -17.17
N LYS A 18 -6.75 0.65 -16.30
CA LYS A 18 -7.67 1.74 -16.63
C LYS A 18 -7.33 2.98 -15.78
N PRO A 19 -6.62 3.99 -16.31
CA PRO A 19 -6.35 5.22 -15.55
C PRO A 19 -7.57 6.14 -15.46
N ALA A 20 -7.51 7.09 -14.52
CA ALA A 20 -8.44 8.22 -14.50
C ALA A 20 -8.27 9.05 -15.79
N THR A 21 -9.38 9.40 -16.44
CA THR A 21 -9.36 10.02 -17.78
C THR A 21 -8.57 11.34 -17.81
N VAL A 22 -8.76 12.19 -16.79
CA VAL A 22 -8.18 13.54 -16.69
C VAL A 22 -6.65 13.54 -16.76
N THR A 23 -5.99 12.51 -16.23
CA THR A 23 -4.52 12.43 -16.14
C THR A 23 -3.93 11.21 -16.87
N SER A 24 -4.72 10.61 -17.76
CA SER A 24 -4.39 9.34 -18.43
C SER A 24 -3.17 9.43 -19.36
N TYR A 25 -2.83 10.61 -19.88
CA TYR A 25 -1.74 10.81 -20.83
C TYR A 25 -0.39 10.23 -20.35
N LEU A 26 0.03 10.53 -19.13
CA LEU A 26 1.30 10.00 -18.61
C LEU A 26 1.26 8.48 -18.45
N THR A 27 0.10 7.92 -18.10
CA THR A 27 -0.07 6.47 -17.99
C THR A 27 0.09 5.82 -19.36
N GLU A 28 -0.52 6.39 -20.40
CA GLU A 28 -0.38 5.92 -21.78
C GLU A 28 1.05 6.00 -22.28
N ALA A 29 1.72 7.14 -22.09
CA ALA A 29 3.11 7.32 -22.50
C ALA A 29 4.04 6.27 -21.86
N VAL A 30 3.88 6.00 -20.56
CA VAL A 30 4.69 4.98 -19.86
C VAL A 30 4.39 3.57 -20.37
N VAL A 31 3.11 3.20 -20.54
CA VAL A 31 2.73 1.87 -21.05
C VAL A 31 3.27 1.67 -22.48
N LYS A 32 3.21 2.71 -23.32
CA LYS A 32 3.71 2.68 -24.68
C LYS A 32 5.21 2.36 -24.73
N GLU A 33 6.02 3.00 -23.87
CA GLU A 33 7.46 2.71 -23.77
C GLU A 33 7.73 1.28 -23.25
N ILE A 34 6.96 0.81 -22.26
CA ILE A 34 7.08 -0.58 -21.77
C ILE A 34 6.78 -1.58 -22.89
N ILE A 35 5.73 -1.38 -23.67
CA ILE A 35 5.38 -2.25 -24.80
C ILE A 35 6.47 -2.18 -25.88
N ALA A 36 6.94 -0.98 -26.25
CA ALA A 36 7.98 -0.80 -27.26
C ALA A 36 9.31 -1.48 -26.91
N SER A 37 9.61 -1.61 -25.61
CA SER A 37 10.82 -2.29 -25.13
C SER A 37 10.83 -3.81 -25.35
N ASN A 38 9.67 -4.44 -25.60
CA ASN A 38 9.49 -5.89 -25.70
C ASN A 38 10.00 -6.71 -24.49
N ILE A 39 10.18 -6.08 -23.32
CA ILE A 39 10.60 -6.80 -22.10
C ILE A 39 9.52 -7.71 -21.53
N LEU A 40 8.25 -7.44 -21.84
CA LEU A 40 7.10 -8.22 -21.40
C LEU A 40 6.53 -9.06 -22.55
N PRO A 41 6.02 -10.28 -22.27
CA PRO A 41 5.26 -11.04 -23.25
C PRO A 41 4.03 -10.27 -23.75
N LYS A 42 3.62 -10.54 -24.99
CA LYS A 42 2.39 -9.96 -25.56
C LYS A 42 1.19 -10.32 -24.66
N GLY A 43 0.42 -9.31 -24.27
CA GLY A 43 -0.77 -9.45 -23.42
C GLY A 43 -0.52 -9.33 -21.92
N ALA A 44 0.74 -9.34 -21.47
CA ALA A 44 1.08 -9.20 -20.04
C ALA A 44 0.72 -7.81 -19.46
N LEU A 45 0.69 -6.77 -20.30
CA LEU A 45 0.24 -5.43 -19.95
C LEU A 45 -0.65 -4.87 -21.05
N GLN A 46 -1.83 -4.39 -20.66
CA GLN A 46 -2.85 -3.80 -21.53
C GLN A 46 -3.34 -2.48 -20.91
N LEU A 47 -3.86 -1.57 -21.73
CA LEU A 47 -4.31 -0.24 -21.30
C LEU A 47 -5.63 0.14 -21.96
N LEU A 48 -6.56 0.66 -21.16
CA LEU A 48 -7.80 1.27 -21.63
C LEU A 48 -7.91 2.72 -21.11
N CYS A 49 -7.70 3.70 -21.99
CA CYS A 49 -7.95 5.11 -21.69
C CYS A 49 -9.37 5.50 -22.15
N GLY A 50 -10.27 5.82 -21.22
CA GLY A 50 -11.64 6.21 -21.53
C GLY A 50 -12.66 5.65 -20.55
N SER A 51 -13.87 5.39 -21.04
CA SER A 51 -14.89 4.65 -20.28
C SER A 51 -14.44 3.21 -20.05
N ALA A 52 -14.75 2.66 -18.87
CA ALA A 52 -14.53 1.23 -18.62
C ALA A 52 -15.56 0.35 -19.36
N GLY A 53 -16.67 0.92 -19.84
CA GLY A 53 -17.73 0.18 -20.51
C GLY A 53 -18.28 -0.94 -19.61
N ASP A 54 -18.40 -2.13 -20.19
CA ASP A 54 -18.84 -3.37 -19.57
C ASP A 54 -17.66 -4.25 -19.09
N MET A 55 -16.44 -3.70 -18.96
CA MET A 55 -15.23 -4.47 -18.60
C MET A 55 -15.43 -5.38 -17.38
N LEU A 56 -16.13 -4.91 -16.35
CA LEU A 56 -16.38 -5.68 -15.13
C LEU A 56 -17.49 -6.74 -15.26
N GLU A 57 -18.21 -6.78 -16.37
CA GLU A 57 -19.19 -7.85 -16.65
C GLU A 57 -18.52 -9.13 -17.19
N HIS A 58 -17.26 -9.01 -17.63
CA HIS A 58 -16.48 -10.10 -18.25
C HIS A 58 -15.46 -10.75 -17.31
N VAL A 59 -15.30 -10.26 -16.08
CA VAL A 59 -14.41 -10.87 -15.08
C VAL A 59 -14.94 -12.23 -14.63
N THR A 60 -14.03 -13.09 -14.20
CA THR A 60 -14.26 -14.46 -13.74
C THR A 60 -13.65 -14.67 -12.36
N SER A 61 -13.93 -15.83 -11.74
CA SER A 61 -13.39 -16.20 -10.42
C SER A 61 -11.85 -16.28 -10.32
N GLN A 62 -11.12 -16.22 -11.45
CA GLN A 62 -9.65 -16.17 -11.47
C GLN A 62 -9.08 -14.74 -11.58
N ASP A 63 -9.92 -13.75 -11.84
CA ASP A 63 -9.50 -12.36 -11.97
C ASP A 63 -9.39 -11.66 -10.61
N ILE A 64 -8.70 -10.53 -10.57
CA ILE A 64 -8.58 -9.67 -9.39
C ILE A 64 -8.86 -8.24 -9.82
N VAL A 65 -9.69 -7.53 -9.05
CA VAL A 65 -9.98 -6.11 -9.30
C VAL A 65 -9.39 -5.27 -8.18
N THR A 66 -8.54 -4.31 -8.55
CA THR A 66 -7.90 -3.38 -7.62
C THR A 66 -8.28 -1.94 -7.96
N PHE A 67 -9.10 -1.33 -7.13
CA PHE A 67 -9.65 0.01 -7.34
C PHE A 67 -9.00 1.04 -6.42
N THR A 68 -8.66 2.21 -6.99
CA THR A 68 -8.32 3.43 -6.23
C THR A 68 -9.21 4.57 -6.73
N GLY A 69 -9.95 5.21 -5.83
CA GLY A 69 -10.85 6.32 -6.18
C GLY A 69 -11.80 6.68 -5.04
N SER A 70 -12.95 7.30 -5.34
CA SER A 70 -13.90 7.67 -4.30
C SER A 70 -14.58 6.45 -3.66
N ALA A 71 -14.97 6.57 -2.40
CA ALA A 71 -15.67 5.52 -1.68
C ALA A 71 -16.99 5.14 -2.37
N THR A 72 -17.74 6.13 -2.85
CA THR A 72 -19.02 5.91 -3.56
C THR A 72 -18.84 5.08 -4.83
N THR A 73 -17.85 5.41 -5.66
CA THR A 73 -17.58 4.65 -6.88
C THR A 73 -17.05 3.25 -6.55
N GLY A 74 -16.12 3.13 -5.59
CA GLY A 74 -15.58 1.84 -5.19
C GLY A 74 -16.65 0.87 -4.67
N LEU A 75 -17.58 1.35 -3.83
CA LEU A 75 -18.71 0.54 -3.35
C LEU A 75 -19.64 0.11 -4.48
N MET A 76 -19.97 1.02 -5.41
CA MET A 76 -20.78 0.70 -6.57
C MET A 76 -20.15 -0.42 -7.42
N LEU A 77 -18.83 -0.33 -7.69
CA LEU A 77 -18.12 -1.35 -8.47
C LEU A 77 -18.01 -2.68 -7.70
N LYS A 78 -17.71 -2.62 -6.40
CA LYS A 78 -17.60 -3.81 -5.53
C LYS A 78 -18.91 -4.57 -5.43
N SER A 79 -20.04 -3.87 -5.49
CA SER A 79 -21.38 -4.46 -5.49
C SER A 79 -21.88 -4.87 -6.89
N GLY A 80 -21.02 -4.83 -7.91
CA GLY A 80 -21.37 -5.27 -9.26
C GLY A 80 -21.77 -6.74 -9.31
N LYS A 81 -22.83 -7.05 -10.05
CA LYS A 81 -23.41 -8.40 -10.13
C LYS A 81 -22.36 -9.48 -10.43
N ARG A 82 -21.54 -9.29 -11.46
CA ARG A 82 -20.52 -10.28 -11.86
C ARG A 82 -19.45 -10.49 -10.79
N ILE A 83 -19.00 -9.42 -10.15
CA ILE A 83 -18.03 -9.47 -9.03
C ILE A 83 -18.56 -10.38 -7.92
N LEU A 84 -19.85 -10.25 -7.59
CA LEU A 84 -20.49 -11.05 -6.55
C LEU A 84 -20.73 -12.51 -6.98
N GLU A 85 -21.21 -12.75 -8.20
CA GLU A 85 -21.50 -14.10 -8.72
C GLU A 85 -20.22 -14.95 -8.84
N GLU A 86 -19.13 -14.37 -9.32
CA GLU A 86 -17.84 -15.04 -9.48
C GLU A 86 -16.97 -15.00 -8.22
N SER A 87 -17.42 -14.31 -7.17
CA SER A 87 -16.64 -14.07 -5.94
C SER A 87 -15.25 -13.47 -6.21
N VAL A 88 -15.18 -12.54 -7.16
CA VAL A 88 -13.91 -11.91 -7.59
C VAL A 88 -13.30 -11.12 -6.43
N PRO A 89 -12.03 -11.37 -6.07
CA PRO A 89 -11.30 -10.53 -5.12
C PRO A 89 -11.33 -9.05 -5.55
N PHE A 90 -11.88 -8.20 -4.69
CA PHE A 90 -11.99 -6.76 -4.92
C PHE A 90 -11.27 -5.98 -3.83
N THR A 91 -10.08 -5.46 -4.15
CA THR A 91 -9.30 -4.59 -3.28
C THR A 91 -9.66 -3.13 -3.54
N MET A 92 -10.04 -2.41 -2.49
CA MET A 92 -10.49 -1.03 -2.57
C MET A 92 -9.59 -0.13 -1.71
N GLU A 93 -9.00 0.88 -2.34
CA GLU A 93 -8.42 2.05 -1.71
C GLU A 93 -9.33 3.25 -2.00
N ALA A 94 -9.81 3.89 -0.94
CA ALA A 94 -10.78 4.98 -1.04
C ALA A 94 -10.35 6.25 -0.28
N ASP A 95 -11.24 7.24 -0.28
CA ASP A 95 -11.10 8.53 0.43
C ASP A 95 -10.64 8.33 1.89
N SER A 96 -9.81 9.23 2.41
CA SER A 96 -9.18 9.05 3.73
C SER A 96 -8.90 10.38 4.43
N LEU A 97 -9.48 10.54 5.63
CA LEU A 97 -9.22 11.69 6.50
C LEU A 97 -8.01 11.45 7.41
N ASN A 98 -6.83 11.41 6.80
CA ASN A 98 -5.57 11.22 7.51
C ASN A 98 -5.34 12.33 8.53
N CYS A 99 -4.68 11.98 9.65
CA CYS A 99 -4.43 12.92 10.73
C CYS A 99 -2.97 12.98 11.15
N ILE A 100 -2.58 14.13 11.70
CA ILE A 100 -1.33 14.32 12.41
C ILE A 100 -1.61 14.84 13.81
N VAL A 101 -0.85 14.36 14.80
CA VAL A 101 -0.98 14.72 16.21
C VAL A 101 0.33 15.38 16.68
N LEU A 102 0.23 16.53 17.32
CA LEU A 102 1.34 17.11 18.09
C LEU A 102 1.25 16.60 19.52
N GLY A 103 2.30 16.00 20.07
CA GLY A 103 2.34 15.58 21.47
C GLY A 103 2.19 16.74 22.46
N ASP A 104 1.63 16.47 23.64
CA ASP A 104 1.50 17.47 24.70
C ASP A 104 2.86 17.84 25.33
N ASP A 105 3.85 16.96 25.20
CA ASP A 105 5.25 17.18 25.60
C ASP A 105 5.99 18.21 24.74
N VAL A 106 5.54 18.47 23.50
CA VAL A 106 6.28 19.31 22.54
C VAL A 106 6.05 20.80 22.79
N THR A 107 7.10 21.56 23.12
CA THR A 107 7.04 23.03 23.26
C THR A 107 7.58 23.75 22.02
N PRO A 108 7.28 25.04 21.80
CA PRO A 108 7.78 25.81 20.66
C PRO A 108 9.31 25.84 20.51
N GLU A 109 10.05 25.63 21.60
CA GLU A 109 11.52 25.61 21.61
C GLU A 109 12.11 24.25 21.21
N MET A 110 11.28 23.21 21.14
CA MET A 110 11.73 21.86 20.79
C MET A 110 11.80 21.66 19.27
N PRO A 111 12.77 20.90 18.74
CA PRO A 111 12.86 20.59 17.32
C PRO A 111 11.60 19.92 16.75
N GLU A 112 10.89 19.15 17.57
CA GLU A 112 9.62 18.51 17.25
C GLU A 112 8.55 19.50 16.79
N TRP A 113 8.55 20.73 17.31
CA TRP A 113 7.63 21.78 16.89
C TRP A 113 7.82 22.12 15.41
N ASP A 114 9.07 22.41 15.02
CA ASP A 114 9.41 22.74 13.64
C ASP A 114 9.18 21.56 12.69
N ILE A 115 9.44 20.32 13.16
CA ILE A 115 9.15 19.10 12.41
C ILE A 115 7.65 18.99 12.11
N PHE A 116 6.80 19.23 13.11
CA PHE A 116 5.35 19.20 12.95
C PHE A 116 4.86 20.24 11.95
N ILE A 117 5.28 21.51 12.10
CA ILE A 117 4.93 22.60 11.20
C ILE A 117 5.36 22.30 9.76
N LYS A 118 6.59 21.80 9.59
CA LYS A 118 7.14 21.44 8.28
C LYS A 118 6.37 20.30 7.62
N GLU A 119 6.02 19.25 8.37
CA GLU A 119 5.32 18.09 7.82
C GLU A 119 3.88 18.45 7.42
N VAL A 120 3.17 19.23 8.24
CA VAL A 120 1.83 19.76 7.89
C VAL A 120 1.89 20.57 6.60
N ARG A 121 2.79 21.57 6.52
CA ARG A 121 2.95 22.40 5.32
C ARG A 121 3.25 21.54 4.08
N LYS A 122 4.19 20.61 4.20
CA LYS A 122 4.62 19.73 3.10
C LYS A 122 3.44 18.91 2.58
N GLU A 123 2.65 18.30 3.46
CA GLU A 123 1.54 17.44 3.06
C GLU A 123 0.36 18.22 2.47
N MET A 124 0.09 19.42 2.96
CA MET A 124 -0.90 20.32 2.35
C MET A 124 -0.51 20.75 0.93
N THR A 125 0.78 20.97 0.68
CA THR A 125 1.24 21.66 -0.55
C THR A 125 1.81 20.72 -1.61
N THR A 126 2.33 19.56 -1.23
CA THR A 126 2.86 18.56 -2.18
C THR A 126 1.74 18.10 -3.11
N LYS A 127 1.93 18.28 -4.42
CA LYS A 127 0.90 18.02 -5.47
C LYS A 127 -0.43 18.76 -5.23
N CYS A 128 -0.39 19.94 -4.60
CA CYS A 128 -1.59 20.70 -4.23
C CYS A 128 -2.52 19.87 -3.33
N GLY A 129 -1.95 19.07 -2.42
CA GLY A 129 -2.69 18.23 -1.47
C GLY A 129 -3.47 17.06 -2.09
N GLN A 130 -3.28 16.77 -3.38
CA GLN A 130 -3.95 15.68 -4.10
C GLN A 130 -3.22 14.34 -3.92
N LYS A 131 -3.06 13.94 -2.65
CA LYS A 131 -2.57 12.62 -2.27
C LYS A 131 -3.63 11.99 -1.36
N CYS A 132 -3.95 10.71 -1.58
CA CYS A 132 -4.80 9.92 -0.68
C CYS A 132 -4.24 9.88 0.75
N THR A 133 -2.92 10.05 0.90
CA THR A 133 -2.20 10.10 2.17
C THR A 133 -1.92 11.52 2.68
N ALA A 134 -2.49 12.58 2.10
CA ALA A 134 -2.27 13.94 2.60
C ALA A 134 -2.97 14.16 3.96
N ILE A 135 -2.38 14.99 4.81
CA ILE A 135 -2.94 15.36 6.12
C ILE A 135 -4.23 16.18 5.91
N ARG A 136 -5.35 15.72 6.47
CA ARG A 136 -6.64 16.42 6.43
C ARG A 136 -7.02 17.01 7.78
N ARG A 137 -6.60 16.36 8.86
CA ARG A 137 -6.95 16.67 10.25
C ARG A 137 -5.69 16.88 11.08
N ILE A 138 -5.59 18.00 11.78
CA ILE A 138 -4.42 18.38 12.56
C ILE A 138 -4.87 18.51 14.02
N PHE A 139 -4.40 17.62 14.89
CA PHE A 139 -4.75 17.60 16.31
C PHE A 139 -3.60 18.19 17.14
N VAL A 140 -3.91 19.22 17.92
CA VAL A 140 -2.93 19.86 18.81
C VAL A 140 -3.51 20.09 20.20
N PRO A 141 -2.69 20.12 21.26
CA PRO A 141 -3.15 20.52 22.59
C PRO A 141 -3.86 21.88 22.55
N GLU A 142 -4.97 22.02 23.28
CA GLU A 142 -5.79 23.23 23.28
C GLU A 142 -4.97 24.49 23.58
N ASN A 143 -4.04 24.41 24.53
CA ASN A 143 -3.16 25.50 24.93
C ASN A 143 -2.09 25.89 23.88
N LYS A 144 -2.00 25.21 22.73
CA LYS A 144 -1.04 25.47 21.64
C LYS A 144 -1.69 25.90 20.33
N ILE A 145 -3.03 26.01 20.28
CA ILE A 145 -3.78 26.29 19.04
C ILE A 145 -3.32 27.59 18.38
N GLU A 146 -3.23 28.68 19.15
CA GLU A 146 -2.89 30.00 18.61
C GLU A 146 -1.47 30.03 18.05
N ASP A 147 -0.50 29.50 18.81
CA ASP A 147 0.91 29.42 18.39
C ASP A 147 1.08 28.57 17.13
N ILE A 148 0.38 27.44 17.04
CA ILE A 148 0.38 26.58 15.85
C ILE A 148 -0.27 27.29 14.66
N GLN A 149 -1.40 27.96 14.87
CA GLN A 149 -2.06 28.73 13.81
C GLN A 149 -1.13 29.80 13.23
N ILE A 150 -0.43 30.55 14.09
CA ILE A 150 0.54 31.58 13.67
C ILE A 150 1.71 30.95 12.91
N ALA A 151 2.29 29.86 13.44
CA ALA A 151 3.43 29.18 12.84
C ALA A 151 3.09 28.55 11.49
N LEU A 152 1.95 27.86 11.38
CA LEU A 152 1.46 27.28 10.14
C LEU A 152 1.12 28.35 9.10
N GLY A 153 0.46 29.44 9.51
CA GLY A 153 0.16 30.56 8.61
C GLY A 153 1.43 31.16 7.99
N LYS A 154 2.46 31.41 8.81
CA LYS A 154 3.77 31.88 8.33
C LYS A 154 4.44 30.86 7.40
N ALA A 155 4.40 29.58 7.75
CA ALA A 155 5.00 28.53 6.95
C ALA A 155 4.30 28.36 5.59
N LEU A 156 2.97 28.41 5.57
CA LEU A 156 2.16 28.31 4.35
C LEU A 156 2.37 29.52 3.43
N ALA A 157 2.52 30.74 3.99
CA ALA A 157 2.78 31.97 3.23
C ALA A 157 4.06 31.92 2.39
N GLN A 158 5.03 31.07 2.78
CA GLN A 158 6.26 30.86 2.02
C GLN A 158 6.07 29.95 0.79
N THR A 159 4.85 29.46 0.53
CA THR A 159 4.56 28.55 -0.59
C THR A 159 4.11 29.35 -1.79
N THR A 160 5.04 29.63 -2.70
CA THR A 160 4.77 30.28 -3.98
C THR A 160 3.96 29.36 -4.90
N ILE A 161 2.90 29.91 -5.48
CA ILE A 161 1.93 29.18 -6.31
C ILE A 161 2.01 29.71 -7.73
N GLY A 162 1.93 28.85 -8.74
CA GLY A 162 1.94 29.33 -10.11
C GLY A 162 2.31 28.27 -11.14
N ASN A 163 2.85 28.75 -12.26
CA ASN A 163 3.26 27.91 -13.36
C ASN A 163 4.46 27.03 -12.96
N PRO A 164 4.35 25.69 -13.04
CA PRO A 164 5.44 24.79 -12.64
C PRO A 164 6.70 24.91 -13.49
N LEU A 165 6.67 25.62 -14.62
CA LEU A 165 7.86 25.92 -15.42
C LEU A 165 8.74 27.02 -14.79
N ASN A 166 8.20 27.82 -13.86
CA ASN A 166 9.00 28.79 -13.12
C ASN A 166 9.68 28.12 -11.91
N SER A 167 11.01 28.22 -11.83
CA SER A 167 11.84 27.62 -10.78
C SER A 167 11.57 28.12 -9.36
N THR A 168 10.92 29.29 -9.21
CA THR A 168 10.56 29.83 -7.89
C THR A 168 9.24 29.29 -7.36
N VAL A 169 8.39 28.71 -8.21
CA VAL A 169 7.12 28.10 -7.82
C VAL A 169 7.38 26.85 -6.97
N ARG A 170 6.56 26.65 -5.93
CA ARG A 170 6.63 25.51 -5.00
C ARG A 170 5.36 24.66 -5.02
N MET A 171 4.23 25.22 -5.44
CA MET A 171 2.98 24.51 -5.61
C MET A 171 2.33 24.83 -6.96
N GLY A 172 1.95 23.80 -7.72
CA GLY A 172 1.22 23.94 -8.98
C GLY A 172 -0.30 23.94 -8.79
N SER A 173 -1.03 23.58 -9.85
CA SER A 173 -2.50 23.51 -9.85
C SER A 173 -3.04 22.17 -9.37
N LEU A 174 -4.36 22.14 -9.14
CA LEU A 174 -5.14 20.90 -9.13
C LEU A 174 -5.14 20.25 -10.53
N ALA A 175 -5.57 18.99 -10.60
CA ALA A 175 -5.55 18.19 -11.83
C ALA A 175 -6.45 18.74 -12.96
N GLY A 176 -7.47 19.52 -12.62
CA GLY A 176 -8.38 20.13 -13.59
C GLY A 176 -9.46 20.99 -12.93
N GLN A 177 -10.25 21.70 -13.72
CA GLN A 177 -11.27 22.62 -13.19
C GLN A 177 -12.40 21.90 -12.45
N SER A 178 -12.80 20.72 -12.89
CA SER A 178 -13.79 19.90 -12.15
C SER A 178 -13.31 19.58 -10.73
N GLN A 179 -12.01 19.29 -10.57
CA GLN A 179 -11.41 19.06 -9.25
C GLN A 179 -11.42 20.34 -8.41
N LYS A 180 -11.14 21.51 -8.99
CA LYS A 180 -11.20 22.80 -8.29
C LYS A 180 -12.59 23.08 -7.74
N GLU A 181 -13.63 22.89 -8.56
CA GLU A 181 -15.01 23.09 -8.12
C GLU A 181 -15.43 22.07 -7.05
N GLU A 182 -15.02 20.81 -7.17
CA GLU A 182 -15.26 19.81 -6.13
C GLU A 182 -14.60 20.19 -4.81
N VAL A 183 -13.33 20.61 -4.82
CA VAL A 183 -12.64 21.08 -3.62
C VAL A 183 -13.36 22.27 -2.98
N LYS A 184 -13.79 23.26 -3.78
CA LYS A 184 -14.56 24.41 -3.29
C LYS A 184 -15.87 23.97 -2.62
N ASN A 185 -16.61 23.06 -3.24
CA ASN A 185 -17.86 22.54 -2.70
C ASN A 185 -17.65 21.82 -1.36
N GLN A 186 -16.59 21.03 -1.23
CA GLN A 186 -16.28 20.35 0.04
C GLN A 186 -15.83 21.33 1.12
N ILE A 187 -15.07 22.38 0.77
CA ILE A 187 -14.72 23.45 1.71
C ILE A 187 -15.99 24.16 2.22
N GLN A 188 -16.95 24.49 1.35
CA GLN A 188 -18.21 25.12 1.77
C GLN A 188 -18.97 24.29 2.81
N LYS A 189 -18.99 22.95 2.68
CA LYS A 189 -19.57 22.07 3.70
C LYS A 189 -18.81 22.13 5.03
N LEU A 190 -17.48 22.19 4.98
CA LEU A 190 -16.65 22.29 6.18
C LEU A 190 -16.82 23.64 6.90
N LEU A 191 -17.10 24.72 6.16
CA LEU A 191 -17.33 26.06 6.71
C LEU A 191 -18.63 26.19 7.52
N ALA A 192 -19.55 25.21 7.41
CA ALA A 192 -20.73 25.18 8.27
C ALA A 192 -20.38 25.01 9.76
N SER A 193 -19.18 24.49 10.07
CA SER A 193 -18.74 24.24 11.44
C SER A 193 -17.26 24.52 11.70
N SER A 194 -16.59 25.17 10.74
CA SER A 194 -15.18 25.56 10.81
C SER A 194 -14.99 26.96 10.25
N GLN A 195 -13.88 27.60 10.61
CA GLN A 195 -13.51 28.93 10.09
C GLN A 195 -12.20 28.88 9.31
N ILE A 196 -12.07 29.69 8.26
CA ILE A 196 -10.80 29.86 7.56
C ILE A 196 -9.86 30.68 8.43
N ILE A 197 -8.70 30.12 8.77
CA ILE A 197 -7.64 30.81 9.52
C ILE A 197 -6.40 31.13 8.67
N TYR A 198 -6.31 30.56 7.47
CA TYR A 198 -5.33 30.92 6.46
C TYR A 198 -5.85 30.61 5.05
N GLY A 199 -5.54 31.47 4.08
CA GLY A 199 -5.87 31.30 2.67
C GLY A 199 -7.19 31.96 2.24
N SER A 200 -7.53 31.82 0.96
CA SER A 200 -8.75 32.38 0.37
C SER A 200 -9.37 31.41 -0.66
N LEU A 201 -10.69 31.39 -0.70
CA LEU A 201 -11.48 30.68 -1.74
C LEU A 201 -11.60 31.48 -3.04
N ASP A 202 -11.52 32.80 -2.92
CA ASP A 202 -11.87 33.75 -3.98
C ASP A 202 -10.65 34.23 -4.76
N SER A 203 -9.48 34.23 -4.13
CA SER A 203 -8.25 34.73 -4.72
C SER A 203 -7.06 33.81 -4.45
N VAL A 204 -6.14 33.80 -5.39
CA VAL A 204 -4.85 33.12 -5.28
C VAL A 204 -3.81 33.98 -5.98
N GLU A 205 -2.74 34.32 -5.28
CA GLU A 205 -1.60 35.00 -5.89
C GLU A 205 -0.79 33.99 -6.69
N LEU A 206 -0.51 34.32 -7.95
CA LEU A 206 0.11 33.42 -8.90
C LEU A 206 1.36 34.03 -9.52
N ILE A 207 2.38 33.20 -9.67
CA ILE A 207 3.60 33.49 -10.42
C ILE A 207 3.45 32.89 -11.83
N ASP A 208 3.57 33.73 -12.85
CA ASP A 208 3.55 33.36 -14.28
C ASP A 208 2.36 32.49 -14.71
N ALA A 209 1.20 32.68 -14.07
CA ALA A 209 -0.01 31.92 -14.34
C ALA A 209 -1.27 32.78 -14.24
N ASP A 210 -2.34 32.31 -14.89
CA ASP A 210 -3.66 32.96 -14.93
C ASP A 210 -4.67 32.13 -14.12
N ALA A 211 -5.26 32.77 -13.10
CA ALA A 211 -6.20 32.15 -12.16
C ALA A 211 -7.50 31.67 -12.83
N ASN A 212 -7.89 32.27 -13.96
CA ASN A 212 -9.10 31.92 -14.70
C ASN A 212 -8.85 30.77 -15.68
N LYS A 213 -7.62 30.61 -16.16
CA LYS A 213 -7.26 29.53 -17.10
C LYS A 213 -6.82 28.25 -16.39
N GLY A 214 -6.18 28.38 -15.22
CA GLY A 214 -5.69 27.23 -14.46
C GLY A 214 -6.57 26.83 -13.28
N ALA A 215 -6.45 25.57 -12.86
CA ALA A 215 -7.11 25.03 -11.68
C ALA A 215 -6.32 25.34 -10.39
N PHE A 216 -5.92 26.60 -10.20
CA PHE A 216 -5.17 27.04 -9.02
C PHE A 216 -6.10 27.34 -7.84
N ILE A 217 -5.61 27.07 -6.63
CA ILE A 217 -6.28 27.37 -5.36
C ILE A 217 -5.23 27.67 -4.29
N SER A 218 -5.54 28.58 -3.35
CA SER A 218 -4.73 28.81 -2.16
C SER A 218 -4.73 27.55 -1.27
N PRO A 219 -3.66 27.25 -0.53
CA PRO A 219 -3.77 26.41 0.66
C PRO A 219 -4.79 27.02 1.61
N ILE A 220 -5.69 26.21 2.15
CA ILE A 220 -6.75 26.64 3.07
C ILE A 220 -6.59 25.87 4.37
N LEU A 221 -6.28 26.60 5.44
CA LEU A 221 -6.25 26.05 6.79
C LEU A 221 -7.54 26.46 7.50
N LEU A 222 -8.28 25.47 7.98
CA LEU A 222 -9.48 25.68 8.75
C LEU A 222 -9.20 25.50 10.26
N LEU A 223 -10.01 26.10 11.12
CA LEU A 223 -10.08 25.80 12.55
C LEU A 223 -11.48 25.30 12.90
N ASN A 224 -11.56 24.16 13.57
CA ASN A 224 -12.76 23.68 14.24
C ASN A 224 -12.47 23.61 15.74
N GLN A 225 -13.10 24.52 16.50
CA GLN A 225 -12.88 24.64 17.95
C GLN A 225 -13.53 23.53 18.76
N ASN A 226 -14.56 22.86 18.22
CA ASN A 226 -15.37 21.88 18.94
C ASN A 226 -15.46 20.55 18.17
N PRO A 227 -14.32 19.87 17.94
CA PRO A 227 -14.25 18.75 16.98
C PRO A 227 -15.06 17.51 17.37
N PHE A 228 -15.47 17.36 18.64
CA PHE A 228 -16.38 16.29 19.08
C PHE A 228 -17.86 16.60 18.82
N ALA A 229 -18.26 17.87 18.89
CA ALA A 229 -19.64 18.29 18.65
C ALA A 229 -19.91 18.59 17.17
N SER A 230 -18.93 19.20 16.50
CA SER A 230 -18.99 19.63 15.11
C SER A 230 -18.29 18.62 14.20
N THR A 231 -19.02 17.57 13.82
CA THR A 231 -18.42 16.34 13.25
C THR A 231 -18.16 16.36 11.75
N ALA A 232 -18.59 17.38 11.00
CA ALA A 232 -18.44 17.45 9.54
C ALA A 232 -16.99 17.24 9.07
N VAL A 233 -16.01 17.74 9.84
CA VAL A 233 -14.56 17.58 9.61
C VAL A 233 -14.07 16.13 9.67
N HIS A 234 -14.86 15.24 10.24
CA HIS A 234 -14.60 13.80 10.29
C HIS A 234 -15.35 13.03 9.21
N GLU A 235 -16.07 13.70 8.32
CA GLU A 235 -16.92 13.07 7.29
C GLU A 235 -16.62 13.60 5.88
N VAL A 236 -16.32 14.89 5.78
CA VAL A 236 -16.09 15.58 4.51
C VAL A 236 -14.59 15.66 4.21
N GLU A 237 -14.17 15.13 3.05
CA GLU A 237 -12.82 15.31 2.53
C GLU A 237 -12.81 16.35 1.39
N ALA A 238 -12.00 17.39 1.53
CA ALA A 238 -11.64 18.27 0.43
C ALA A 238 -10.31 17.80 -0.18
N PHE A 239 -10.36 17.13 -1.34
CA PHE A 239 -9.19 16.53 -1.99
C PHE A 239 -8.33 17.57 -2.73
N GLY A 240 -7.68 18.42 -1.95
CA GLY A 240 -6.82 19.53 -2.38
C GLY A 240 -5.94 20.01 -1.22
N PRO A 241 -5.39 21.24 -1.26
CA PRO A 241 -4.48 21.76 -0.24
C PRO A 241 -5.25 22.30 0.98
N VAL A 242 -6.10 21.45 1.58
CA VAL A 242 -7.03 21.80 2.66
C VAL A 242 -6.80 20.89 3.86
N SER A 243 -6.68 21.49 5.05
CA SER A 243 -6.62 20.78 6.33
C SER A 243 -7.34 21.58 7.42
N THR A 244 -7.78 20.89 8.46
CA THR A 244 -8.45 21.51 9.62
C THR A 244 -7.65 21.29 10.90
N LEU A 245 -7.32 22.37 11.59
CA LEU A 245 -6.75 22.43 12.93
C LEU A 245 -7.86 22.21 13.98
N MET A 246 -7.57 21.39 14.99
CA MET A 246 -8.53 20.95 15.99
C MET A 246 -7.83 20.76 17.35
N PRO A 247 -8.39 21.30 18.46
CA PRO A 247 -7.85 21.12 19.80
C PRO A 247 -8.16 19.74 20.37
N TYR A 248 -7.34 19.32 21.33
CA TYR A 248 -7.60 18.19 22.24
C TYR A 248 -7.03 18.49 23.64
N ASN A 249 -7.55 17.84 24.69
CA ASN A 249 -7.10 18.05 26.08
C ASN A 249 -6.04 17.06 26.57
N ASN A 250 -6.13 15.80 26.13
CA ASN A 250 -5.21 14.72 26.48
C ASN A 250 -5.06 13.72 25.33
N ILE A 251 -4.09 12.81 25.45
CA ILE A 251 -3.79 11.84 24.39
C ILE A 251 -4.97 10.91 24.09
N GLU A 252 -5.81 10.60 25.08
CA GLU A 252 -7.03 9.81 24.90
C GLU A 252 -8.02 10.49 23.97
N GLU A 253 -8.20 11.81 24.09
CA GLU A 253 -9.01 12.61 23.16
C GLU A 253 -8.40 12.64 21.76
N ALA A 254 -7.07 12.80 21.61
CA ALA A 254 -6.42 12.76 20.31
C ALA A 254 -6.62 11.39 19.61
N ILE A 255 -6.55 10.29 20.37
CA ILE A 255 -6.86 8.94 19.90
C ILE A 255 -8.35 8.84 19.50
N ALA A 256 -9.26 9.37 20.30
CA ALA A 256 -10.70 9.37 20.00
C ALA A 256 -10.99 10.15 18.70
N LEU A 257 -10.42 11.35 18.55
CA LEU A 257 -10.52 12.15 17.33
C LEU A 257 -9.96 11.39 16.12
N ALA A 258 -8.80 10.75 16.23
CA ALA A 258 -8.22 9.97 15.15
C ALA A 258 -9.20 8.89 14.64
N LYS A 259 -9.88 8.18 15.55
CA LYS A 259 -10.90 7.16 15.24
C LYS A 259 -12.15 7.71 14.55
N LEU A 260 -12.53 8.96 14.79
CA LEU A 260 -13.70 9.58 14.15
C LEU A 260 -13.57 9.69 12.62
N GLY A 261 -12.36 9.54 12.06
CA GLY A 261 -12.16 9.38 10.61
C GLY A 261 -12.81 8.10 10.05
N LYS A 262 -13.25 7.17 10.90
CA LYS A 262 -13.87 5.88 10.55
C LYS A 262 -12.96 4.99 9.69
N GLY A 263 -11.66 5.02 10.00
CA GLY A 263 -10.61 4.30 9.27
C GLY A 263 -9.89 5.20 8.27
N SER A 264 -8.57 5.16 8.25
CA SER A 264 -7.73 6.02 7.41
C SER A 264 -6.50 5.28 6.91
N LEU A 265 -5.92 5.75 5.81
CA LEU A 265 -4.70 5.17 5.23
C LEU A 265 -3.51 5.38 6.16
N VAL A 266 -3.34 6.60 6.68
CA VAL A 266 -2.19 6.95 7.52
C VAL A 266 -2.56 7.93 8.62
N SER A 267 -1.89 7.80 9.77
CA SER A 267 -1.74 8.89 10.72
C SER A 267 -0.28 9.14 11.09
N SER A 268 -0.02 10.28 11.72
CA SER A 268 1.29 10.57 12.30
C SER A 268 1.18 11.18 13.69
N ILE A 269 2.22 10.99 14.50
CA ILE A 269 2.39 11.69 15.77
C ILE A 269 3.80 12.26 15.85
N VAL A 270 3.92 13.52 16.27
CA VAL A 270 5.19 14.20 16.51
C VAL A 270 5.35 14.42 18.02
N THR A 271 6.31 13.74 18.63
CA THR A 271 6.53 13.74 20.09
C THR A 271 7.97 13.31 20.41
N ALA A 272 8.57 13.83 21.47
CA ALA A 272 9.86 13.35 21.96
C ALA A 272 9.70 12.15 22.93
N SER A 273 8.49 11.90 23.42
CA SER A 273 8.18 10.85 24.38
C SER A 273 7.80 9.52 23.72
N SER A 274 8.61 8.48 23.96
CA SER A 274 8.28 7.11 23.56
C SER A 274 7.00 6.59 24.22
N THR A 275 6.65 7.10 25.40
CA THR A 275 5.43 6.71 26.13
C THR A 275 4.18 7.24 25.43
N ILE A 276 4.18 8.52 25.05
CA ILE A 276 3.08 9.14 24.29
C ILE A 276 2.95 8.47 22.93
N ALA A 277 4.07 8.27 22.22
CA ALA A 277 4.08 7.56 20.95
C ALA A 277 3.46 6.15 21.05
N LYS A 278 3.86 5.38 22.08
CA LYS A 278 3.31 4.04 22.33
C LYS A 278 1.81 4.08 22.60
N GLN A 279 1.35 4.99 23.48
CA GLN A 279 -0.08 5.14 23.79
C GLN A 279 -0.89 5.45 22.53
N TYR A 280 -0.43 6.40 21.72
CA TYR A 280 -1.10 6.75 20.47
C TYR A 280 -1.13 5.58 19.49
N VAL A 281 0.02 4.93 19.23
CA VAL A 281 0.11 3.81 18.29
C VAL A 281 -0.83 2.67 18.69
N LEU A 282 -0.84 2.28 19.97
CA LEU A 282 -1.72 1.22 20.45
C LEU A 282 -3.19 1.64 20.44
N GLY A 283 -3.48 2.90 20.75
CA GLY A 283 -4.84 3.43 20.81
C GLY A 283 -5.48 3.63 19.42
N ALA A 284 -4.69 4.04 18.42
CA ALA A 284 -5.16 4.42 17.09
C ALA A 284 -4.86 3.38 15.99
N GLY A 285 -3.97 2.40 16.25
CA GLY A 285 -3.48 1.44 15.25
C GLY A 285 -4.57 0.65 14.54
N ALA A 286 -5.65 0.26 15.24
CA ALA A 286 -6.75 -0.48 14.63
C ALA A 286 -7.56 0.31 13.58
N TYR A 287 -7.33 1.63 13.47
CA TYR A 287 -8.04 2.53 12.56
C TYR A 287 -7.15 3.09 11.45
N HIS A 288 -5.86 2.76 11.43
CA HIS A 288 -4.90 3.30 10.46
C HIS A 288 -4.06 2.18 9.87
N GLY A 289 -3.95 2.10 8.54
CA GLY A 289 -3.07 1.09 7.92
C GLY A 289 -1.59 1.37 8.14
N ARG A 290 -1.23 2.65 8.37
CA ARG A 290 0.12 3.07 8.74
C ARG A 290 0.10 4.17 9.79
N ILE A 291 1.00 4.09 10.77
CA ILE A 291 1.28 5.17 11.72
C ILE A 291 2.75 5.55 11.61
N LEU A 292 3.03 6.82 11.39
CA LEU A 292 4.38 7.38 11.39
C LEU A 292 4.63 8.15 12.70
N VAL A 293 5.63 7.72 13.47
CA VAL A 293 6.10 8.43 14.66
C VAL A 293 7.30 9.28 14.27
N LEU A 294 7.23 10.58 14.55
CA LEU A 294 8.28 11.55 14.22
C LEU A 294 8.85 12.19 15.48
N ASN A 295 10.16 12.31 15.54
CA ASN A 295 10.91 13.08 16.52
C ASN A 295 12.19 13.65 15.86
N ASN A 296 12.99 14.41 16.61
CA ASN A 296 14.25 14.97 16.11
C ASN A 296 15.24 13.92 15.60
N GLU A 297 15.24 12.72 16.17
CA GLU A 297 16.18 11.64 15.83
C GLU A 297 15.90 11.07 14.44
N CYS A 298 14.63 10.76 14.13
CA CYS A 298 14.25 10.09 12.88
C CYS A 298 13.88 11.05 11.74
N ALA A 299 13.55 12.32 12.04
CA ALA A 299 13.00 13.24 11.04
C ALA A 299 13.94 13.51 9.84
N LYS A 300 15.26 13.43 10.03
CA LYS A 300 16.26 13.66 8.97
C LYS A 300 16.24 12.60 7.87
N GLU A 301 15.89 11.37 8.23
CA GLU A 301 15.85 10.22 7.32
C GLU A 301 14.42 9.75 7.04
N SER A 302 13.43 10.42 7.63
CA SER A 302 12.02 10.10 7.43
C SER A 302 11.62 10.30 5.97
N THR A 303 10.88 9.32 5.45
CA THR A 303 10.29 9.38 4.11
C THR A 303 9.05 10.27 4.06
N GLY A 304 8.55 10.69 5.24
CA GLY A 304 7.40 11.56 5.41
C GLY A 304 6.06 10.82 5.50
N HIS A 305 5.05 11.56 5.93
CA HIS A 305 3.69 11.12 6.13
C HIS A 305 3.08 10.57 4.84
N GLY A 306 3.11 11.36 3.76
CA GLY A 306 2.40 11.05 2.52
C GLY A 306 3.23 10.37 1.44
N SER A 307 4.28 9.63 1.81
CA SER A 307 5.12 8.84 0.89
C SER A 307 4.95 7.35 1.21
N PRO A 308 4.05 6.62 0.53
CA PRO A 308 3.92 5.18 0.73
C PRO A 308 5.17 4.46 0.23
N LEU A 309 5.77 3.63 1.09
CA LEU A 309 6.98 2.87 0.74
C LEU A 309 6.60 1.47 0.24
N PRO A 310 7.21 0.96 -0.84
CA PRO A 310 6.87 -0.36 -1.41
C PRO A 310 6.93 -1.52 -0.42
N LEU A 311 7.76 -1.41 0.62
CA LEU A 311 7.94 -2.44 1.65
C LEU A 311 6.93 -2.33 2.81
N LEU A 312 6.19 -1.23 2.90
CA LEU A 312 5.18 -0.99 3.93
C LEU A 312 3.78 -1.14 3.34
N VAL A 313 2.83 -1.59 4.16
CA VAL A 313 1.43 -1.70 3.75
C VAL A 313 0.91 -0.32 3.40
N HIS A 314 0.24 -0.22 2.27
CA HIS A 314 -0.51 0.95 1.84
C HIS A 314 -1.98 0.56 1.71
N GLY A 315 -2.83 1.09 2.57
CA GLY A 315 -4.19 0.62 2.74
C GLY A 315 -4.73 1.07 4.09
N GLY A 316 -5.97 0.73 4.41
CA GLY A 316 -6.57 1.13 5.68
C GLY A 316 -7.98 0.59 5.86
N PRO A 317 -8.45 0.43 7.11
CA PRO A 317 -9.77 -0.10 7.40
C PRO A 317 -10.88 0.90 7.08
N GLY A 318 -12.13 0.43 7.12
CA GLY A 318 -13.32 1.29 7.10
C GLY A 318 -13.38 2.17 5.85
N ARG A 319 -13.43 3.50 6.06
CA ARG A 319 -13.54 4.49 4.97
C ARG A 319 -12.45 4.38 3.92
N ALA A 320 -11.21 4.09 4.34
CA ALA A 320 -10.08 3.93 3.44
C ALA A 320 -10.20 2.72 2.49
N GLY A 321 -11.22 1.87 2.69
CA GLY A 321 -11.68 0.85 1.75
C GLY A 321 -11.50 -0.59 2.22
N GLY A 322 -10.70 -0.80 3.27
CA GLY A 322 -10.41 -2.12 3.84
C GLY A 322 -9.41 -2.94 3.04
N GLY A 323 -8.91 -2.41 1.91
CA GLY A 323 -7.86 -3.05 1.11
C GLY A 323 -6.47 -2.83 1.67
N GLU A 324 -5.55 -3.71 1.26
CA GLU A 324 -4.11 -3.58 1.45
C GLU A 324 -3.40 -3.71 0.11
N GLU A 325 -2.42 -2.85 -0.12
CA GLU A 325 -1.53 -2.83 -1.28
C GLU A 325 -0.08 -2.71 -0.79
N MET A 326 0.87 -2.93 -1.71
CA MET A 326 2.31 -2.82 -1.41
C MET A 326 2.72 -3.80 -0.29
N GLY A 327 3.38 -3.37 0.78
CA GLY A 327 3.73 -4.26 1.90
C GLY A 327 4.81 -5.29 1.58
N GLY A 328 5.64 -5.02 0.57
CA GLY A 328 6.67 -5.94 0.07
C GLY A 328 6.03 -7.20 -0.49
N MET A 329 6.40 -8.36 0.07
CA MET A 329 5.83 -9.64 -0.35
C MET A 329 4.35 -9.81 0.01
N ARG A 330 3.78 -8.99 0.91
CA ARG A 330 2.34 -9.05 1.22
C ARG A 330 1.48 -8.71 0.00
N GLY A 331 1.98 -7.81 -0.85
CA GLY A 331 1.31 -7.43 -2.10
C GLY A 331 1.48 -8.46 -3.22
N VAL A 332 2.35 -9.46 -3.04
CA VAL A 332 2.54 -10.55 -4.03
C VAL A 332 1.66 -11.71 -3.64
N PHE A 333 0.52 -11.86 -4.31
CA PHE A 333 -0.34 -13.03 -4.18
C PHE A 333 -0.19 -13.91 -5.42
N CYS A 334 0.36 -15.12 -5.25
CA CYS A 334 0.36 -16.16 -6.28
C CYS A 334 -0.57 -17.28 -5.80
N SER A 335 -1.64 -17.54 -6.56
CA SER A 335 -2.63 -18.58 -6.27
C SER A 335 -2.13 -20.01 -6.51
N GLY A 336 -0.90 -20.20 -6.98
CA GLY A 336 -0.34 -21.50 -7.33
C GLY A 336 -0.71 -21.91 -8.76
N ALA A 337 -0.69 -23.22 -9.04
CA ALA A 337 -1.09 -23.73 -10.35
C ALA A 337 -2.61 -23.69 -10.52
N SER A 338 -3.09 -23.32 -11.71
CA SER A 338 -4.52 -23.38 -12.04
C SER A 338 -4.99 -24.83 -12.10
N PHE A 339 -5.96 -25.19 -11.27
CA PHE A 339 -6.57 -26.52 -11.29
C PHE A 339 -7.40 -26.76 -12.56
N ASP A 340 -7.95 -25.69 -13.15
CA ASP A 340 -8.68 -25.77 -14.41
C ASP A 340 -7.73 -26.08 -15.57
N GLU A 341 -6.55 -25.44 -15.61
CA GLU A 341 -5.51 -25.76 -16.59
C GLU A 341 -5.01 -27.20 -16.41
N LEU A 342 -4.86 -27.64 -15.16
CA LEU A 342 -4.44 -29.01 -14.85
C LEU A 342 -5.51 -30.04 -15.26
N ALA A 343 -6.78 -29.75 -15.02
CA ALA A 343 -7.91 -30.59 -15.42
C ALA A 343 -8.16 -30.60 -16.93
N ALA A 344 -7.74 -29.55 -17.63
CA ALA A 344 -7.85 -29.44 -19.10
C ALA A 344 -6.80 -30.29 -19.85
N ILE A 345 -5.78 -30.82 -19.16
CA ILE A 345 -4.77 -31.70 -19.76
C ILE A 345 -5.41 -33.05 -20.11
N GLN A 346 -5.51 -33.36 -21.41
CA GLN A 346 -6.13 -34.58 -21.92
C GLN A 346 -5.09 -35.60 -22.41
N THR A 347 -3.89 -35.11 -22.76
CA THR A 347 -2.85 -35.93 -23.39
C THR A 347 -1.50 -35.84 -22.66
N GLU A 348 -0.69 -36.88 -22.79
CA GLU A 348 0.68 -36.91 -22.25
C GLU A 348 1.54 -35.75 -22.79
N LYS A 349 1.35 -35.38 -24.06
CA LYS A 349 2.08 -34.28 -24.70
C LYS A 349 1.74 -32.91 -24.09
N GLU A 350 0.46 -32.68 -23.76
CA GLU A 350 0.02 -31.47 -23.06
C GLU A 350 0.53 -31.44 -21.63
N GLY A 351 0.46 -32.57 -20.92
CA GLY A 351 1.00 -32.71 -19.57
C GLY A 351 2.50 -32.43 -19.55
N LEU A 352 3.25 -33.03 -20.47
CA LEU A 352 4.69 -32.79 -20.61
C LEU A 352 4.97 -31.30 -20.82
N LYS A 353 4.23 -30.63 -21.73
CA LYS A 353 4.41 -29.18 -21.98
C LYS A 353 4.12 -28.34 -20.73
N PHE A 354 3.01 -28.61 -20.05
CA PHE A 354 2.59 -27.90 -18.84
C PHE A 354 3.63 -28.04 -17.71
N PHE A 355 3.95 -29.28 -17.33
CA PHE A 355 4.87 -29.56 -16.23
C PHE A 355 6.33 -29.18 -16.56
N SER A 356 6.72 -29.22 -17.84
CA SER A 356 8.06 -28.78 -18.28
C SER A 356 8.28 -27.29 -18.03
N GLY A 357 7.25 -26.45 -18.06
CA GLY A 357 7.39 -25.01 -17.78
C GLY A 357 8.04 -24.76 -16.43
N PHE A 358 7.49 -25.37 -15.37
CA PHE A 358 8.04 -25.23 -14.02
C PHE A 358 9.34 -26.03 -13.82
N ALA A 359 9.48 -27.19 -14.46
CA ALA A 359 10.73 -27.95 -14.44
C ALA A 359 11.91 -27.15 -15.03
N ASN A 360 11.66 -26.39 -16.11
CA ASN A 360 12.64 -25.52 -16.72
C ASN A 360 13.09 -24.41 -15.77
N VAL A 361 12.17 -23.78 -15.02
CA VAL A 361 12.53 -22.79 -14.00
C VAL A 361 13.47 -23.39 -12.96
N ILE A 362 13.15 -24.57 -12.42
CA ILE A 362 14.02 -25.27 -11.45
C ILE A 362 15.39 -25.60 -12.06
N ASN A 363 15.42 -26.05 -13.32
CA ASN A 363 16.66 -26.40 -14.00
C ASN A 363 17.53 -25.19 -14.31
N GLU A 364 16.94 -24.07 -14.73
CA GLU A 364 17.65 -22.80 -14.92
C GLU A 364 18.23 -22.30 -13.61
N MET A 365 17.46 -22.31 -12.51
CA MET A 365 17.98 -21.97 -11.18
C MET A 365 19.20 -22.82 -10.80
N ARG A 366 19.14 -24.12 -11.05
CA ARG A 366 20.23 -25.06 -10.72
C ARG A 366 21.48 -24.92 -11.58
N LYS A 367 21.34 -24.42 -12.80
CA LYS A 367 22.43 -24.28 -13.77
C LYS A 367 22.96 -22.84 -13.85
N ALA A 368 22.28 -21.90 -13.20
CA ALA A 368 22.67 -20.51 -13.19
C ALA A 368 24.11 -20.35 -12.68
N PRO A 369 24.97 -19.58 -13.37
CA PRO A 369 26.32 -19.30 -12.90
C PRO A 369 26.35 -18.36 -11.68
N GLN A 370 25.23 -17.67 -11.39
CA GLN A 370 25.08 -16.80 -10.23
C GLN A 370 24.53 -17.57 -9.02
N LEU A 371 24.96 -17.15 -7.83
CA LEU A 371 24.43 -17.68 -6.57
C LEU A 371 22.97 -17.24 -6.36
N ILE A 372 22.07 -18.20 -6.18
CA ILE A 372 20.66 -17.97 -5.91
C ILE A 372 20.36 -18.19 -4.43
N ILE A 373 19.94 -17.11 -3.76
CA ILE A 373 19.50 -17.13 -2.37
C ILE A 373 17.99 -16.95 -2.33
N VAL A 374 17.27 -17.96 -1.81
CA VAL A 374 15.83 -17.89 -1.58
C VAL A 374 15.55 -17.60 -0.11
N ARG A 375 14.72 -16.59 0.16
CA ARG A 375 14.20 -16.32 1.50
C ARG A 375 12.75 -16.78 1.58
N VAL A 376 12.47 -17.73 2.46
CA VAL A 376 11.11 -18.24 2.74
C VAL A 376 10.52 -17.46 3.91
N GLN A 377 9.49 -16.66 3.64
CA GLN A 377 8.75 -15.89 4.63
C GLN A 377 7.29 -16.38 4.67
N GLY A 378 6.92 -17.12 5.71
CA GLY A 378 5.57 -17.66 5.88
C GLY A 378 5.38 -19.03 5.23
N LYS A 379 4.18 -19.28 4.71
CA LYS A 379 3.77 -20.59 4.16
C LYS A 379 4.34 -20.80 2.75
N CYS A 380 5.02 -21.93 2.56
CA CYS A 380 5.66 -22.32 1.32
C CYS A 380 5.14 -23.71 0.91
N VAL A 381 4.43 -23.79 -0.21
CA VAL A 381 3.69 -25.01 -0.59
C VAL A 381 3.97 -25.44 -2.03
N GLY A 382 4.05 -26.76 -2.23
CA GLY A 382 4.21 -27.40 -3.53
C GLY A 382 5.36 -26.82 -4.36
N GLY A 383 5.03 -26.14 -5.45
CA GLY A 383 5.97 -25.41 -6.32
C GLY A 383 6.96 -24.53 -5.56
N GLY A 384 6.49 -23.79 -4.55
CA GLY A 384 7.35 -22.94 -3.72
C GLY A 384 8.44 -23.71 -2.97
N VAL A 385 8.14 -24.93 -2.52
CA VAL A 385 9.12 -25.82 -1.87
C VAL A 385 10.16 -26.28 -2.89
N GLY A 386 9.74 -26.54 -4.13
CA GLY A 386 10.64 -26.83 -5.25
C GLY A 386 11.62 -25.70 -5.54
N LEU A 387 11.16 -24.44 -5.59
CA LEU A 387 12.02 -23.27 -5.81
C LEU A 387 13.01 -23.08 -4.65
N ALA A 388 12.54 -23.20 -3.40
CA ALA A 388 13.40 -23.12 -2.22
C ALA A 388 14.47 -24.21 -2.21
N ALA A 389 14.12 -25.43 -2.65
CA ALA A 389 15.06 -26.54 -2.73
C ALA A 389 16.05 -26.42 -3.92
N ALA A 390 15.63 -25.79 -5.01
CA ALA A 390 16.45 -25.57 -6.21
C ALA A 390 17.54 -24.51 -5.99
N ALA A 391 17.32 -23.57 -5.06
CA ALA A 391 18.27 -22.50 -4.73
C ALA A 391 19.56 -23.03 -4.07
N ASP A 392 20.65 -22.30 -4.25
CA ASP A 392 21.94 -22.61 -3.61
C ASP A 392 21.83 -22.47 -2.10
N TYR A 393 21.18 -21.39 -1.64
CA TYR A 393 20.94 -21.14 -0.23
C TYR A 393 19.48 -20.77 0.03
N ALA A 394 18.88 -21.39 1.05
CA ALA A 394 17.51 -21.12 1.46
C ALA A 394 17.48 -20.64 2.92
N ILE A 395 16.90 -19.47 3.17
CA ILE A 395 16.78 -18.86 4.49
C ILE A 395 15.30 -18.80 4.86
N ALA A 396 14.91 -19.52 5.89
CA ALA A 396 13.54 -19.46 6.42
C ALA A 396 13.47 -18.48 7.59
N CYS A 397 12.47 -17.62 7.58
CA CYS A 397 12.19 -16.72 8.70
C CYS A 397 11.47 -17.44 9.84
N GLU A 398 11.54 -16.86 11.04
CA GLU A 398 10.79 -17.37 12.18
C GLU A 398 9.28 -17.37 11.86
N GLY A 399 8.62 -18.51 12.07
CA GLY A 399 7.22 -18.74 11.68
C GLY A 399 7.00 -19.19 10.23
N ALA A 400 8.04 -19.41 9.43
CA ALA A 400 7.90 -20.02 8.11
C ALA A 400 7.56 -21.52 8.21
N GLU A 401 6.69 -21.98 7.31
CA GLU A 401 6.23 -23.37 7.24
C GLU A 401 6.28 -23.88 5.80
N VAL A 402 6.64 -25.15 5.62
CA VAL A 402 6.69 -25.82 4.32
C VAL A 402 5.71 -26.99 4.25
N LYS A 403 5.17 -27.27 3.07
CA LYS A 403 4.30 -28.43 2.81
C LYS A 403 4.37 -28.86 1.34
N LEU A 404 4.50 -30.16 1.08
CA LEU A 404 4.23 -30.72 -0.25
C LEU A 404 2.77 -31.20 -0.28
N SER A 405 1.89 -30.44 -0.92
CA SER A 405 0.45 -30.72 -0.92
C SER A 405 0.00 -31.60 -2.08
N GLU A 406 0.89 -31.94 -3.00
CA GLU A 406 0.59 -32.58 -4.28
C GLU A 406 -0.24 -33.87 -4.09
N LEU A 407 0.19 -34.78 -3.20
CA LEU A 407 -0.56 -36.02 -2.97
C LEU A 407 -1.93 -35.78 -2.31
N ALA A 408 -2.08 -34.71 -1.52
CA ALA A 408 -3.38 -34.36 -0.93
C ALA A 408 -4.40 -33.91 -1.98
N VAL A 409 -3.94 -33.47 -3.16
CA VAL A 409 -4.77 -33.10 -4.31
C VAL A 409 -4.67 -34.11 -5.46
N GLY A 410 -4.18 -35.32 -5.18
CA GLY A 410 -4.21 -36.44 -6.12
C GLY A 410 -3.12 -36.43 -7.20
N ILE A 411 -2.08 -35.59 -7.09
CA ILE A 411 -0.95 -35.55 -8.03
C ILE A 411 0.37 -35.86 -7.33
N GLY A 412 1.34 -36.42 -8.04
CA GLY A 412 2.67 -36.65 -7.46
C GLY A 412 3.54 -35.39 -7.53
N PRO A 413 4.45 -35.16 -6.57
CA PRO A 413 5.40 -34.04 -6.59
C PRO A 413 6.52 -34.29 -7.61
N PHE A 414 6.23 -34.75 -8.83
CA PHE A 414 7.22 -35.25 -9.77
C PHE A 414 8.11 -34.14 -10.35
N VAL A 415 7.61 -32.91 -10.44
CA VAL A 415 8.37 -31.76 -10.95
C VAL A 415 9.32 -31.21 -9.89
N VAL A 416 8.85 -31.06 -8.65
CA VAL A 416 9.62 -30.47 -7.55
C VAL A 416 10.44 -31.50 -6.78
N GLY A 417 9.98 -32.75 -6.74
CA GLY A 417 10.52 -33.85 -5.96
C GLY A 417 12.01 -34.07 -6.15
N PRO A 418 12.54 -34.12 -7.38
CA PRO A 418 13.98 -34.26 -7.60
C PRO A 418 14.82 -33.16 -6.95
N ALA A 419 14.34 -31.90 -6.93
CA ALA A 419 15.04 -30.80 -6.28
C ALA A 419 14.94 -30.91 -4.75
N VAL A 420 13.76 -31.23 -4.23
CA VAL A 420 13.51 -31.39 -2.79
C VAL A 420 14.28 -32.56 -2.20
N GLU A 421 14.25 -33.72 -2.86
CA GLU A 421 15.01 -34.91 -2.46
C GLU A 421 16.51 -34.64 -2.46
N ARG A 422 17.04 -33.95 -3.48
CA ARG A 422 18.45 -33.58 -3.53
C ARG A 422 18.86 -32.69 -2.34
N LYS A 423 18.00 -31.73 -1.95
CA LYS A 423 18.31 -30.75 -0.90
C LYS A 423 18.14 -31.33 0.52
N LEU A 424 17.09 -32.12 0.74
CA LEU A 424 16.69 -32.58 2.09
C LEU A 424 16.98 -34.07 2.34
N GLY A 425 17.29 -34.83 1.29
CA GLY A 425 17.44 -36.28 1.34
C GLY A 425 16.11 -37.03 1.28
N LEU A 426 16.19 -38.31 0.88
CA LEU A 426 15.03 -39.18 0.66
C LEU A 426 14.10 -39.28 1.87
N SER A 427 14.65 -39.41 3.09
CA SER A 427 13.82 -39.56 4.30
C SER A 427 12.95 -38.33 4.58
N ALA A 428 13.49 -37.12 4.41
CA ALA A 428 12.73 -35.89 4.65
C ALA A 428 11.75 -35.61 3.51
N PHE A 429 12.14 -35.90 2.27
CA PHE A 429 11.26 -35.85 1.11
C PHE A 429 10.06 -36.80 1.29
N SER A 430 10.28 -38.08 1.63
CA SER A 430 9.19 -39.03 1.87
C SER A 430 8.24 -38.57 2.98
N GLN A 431 8.75 -37.96 4.07
CA GLN A 431 7.90 -37.42 5.12
C GLN A 431 7.05 -36.23 4.65
N LEU A 432 7.61 -35.32 3.85
CA LEU A 432 6.86 -34.20 3.28
C LEU A 432 5.81 -34.69 2.28
N THR A 433 6.12 -35.72 1.50
CA THR A 433 5.22 -36.27 0.50
C THR A 433 4.09 -37.09 1.11
N ILE A 434 4.36 -37.96 2.08
CA ILE A 434 3.34 -38.82 2.71
C ILE A 434 2.41 -37.99 3.60
N ASP A 435 2.95 -37.07 4.40
CA ASP A 435 2.15 -36.21 5.29
C ASP A 435 1.68 -34.93 4.56
N ALA A 436 1.07 -35.10 3.38
CA ALA A 436 0.77 -34.01 2.44
C ALA A 436 -0.21 -32.93 2.96
N SER A 437 -0.87 -33.16 4.09
CA SER A 437 -1.77 -32.20 4.74
C SER A 437 -1.10 -31.35 5.82
N LEU A 438 0.07 -31.78 6.34
CA LEU A 438 0.70 -31.19 7.52
C LEU A 438 1.76 -30.15 7.16
N TRP A 439 1.71 -29.00 7.84
CA TRP A 439 2.73 -27.97 7.74
C TRP A 439 3.95 -28.31 8.61
N ARG A 440 5.15 -28.08 8.08
CA ARG A 440 6.42 -28.27 8.79
C ARG A 440 7.11 -26.93 9.01
N ASN A 441 7.37 -26.58 10.26
CA ASN A 441 8.01 -25.31 10.61
C ASN A 441 9.53 -25.31 10.36
N GLY A 442 10.16 -24.15 10.55
CA GLY A 442 11.61 -23.98 10.39
C GLY A 442 12.48 -24.90 11.26
N ASP A 443 12.02 -25.31 12.45
CA ASP A 443 12.76 -26.23 13.31
C ASP A 443 12.81 -27.65 12.74
N TRP A 444 11.69 -28.13 12.20
CA TRP A 444 11.66 -29.39 11.46
C TRP A 444 12.62 -29.35 10.27
N ALA A 445 12.62 -28.25 9.51
CA ALA A 445 13.49 -28.09 8.35
C ALA A 445 14.99 -28.05 8.72
N ARG A 446 15.34 -27.43 9.87
CA ARG A 446 16.71 -27.43 10.43
C ARG A 446 17.17 -28.83 10.81
N LEU A 447 16.29 -29.63 11.42
CA LEU A 447 16.58 -31.03 11.79
C LEU A 447 16.67 -31.95 10.56
N ALA A 448 15.87 -31.68 9.52
CA ALA A 448 15.86 -32.44 8.28
C ALA A 448 17.11 -32.19 7.41
N SER A 449 17.60 -30.94 7.36
CA SER A 449 18.75 -30.53 6.55
C SER A 449 20.12 -30.84 7.18
N SER A 450 20.17 -31.14 8.48
CA SER A 450 21.41 -31.40 9.25
C SER A 450 21.82 -32.88 9.25
N GLY A 451 21.67 -33.59 8.13
CA GLY A 451 21.80 -35.05 7.95
C GLY A 451 23.02 -35.75 8.59
N ILE A 452 24.05 -35.03 9.05
CA ILE A 452 25.20 -35.52 9.81
C ILE A 452 24.85 -35.94 11.25
N HIS A 453 23.93 -35.26 11.95
CA HIS A 453 23.69 -35.56 13.38
C HIS A 453 22.95 -36.88 13.62
N ARG A 454 22.26 -37.41 12.59
CA ARG A 454 21.50 -38.67 12.66
C ARG A 454 22.35 -39.92 12.35
N GLN A 455 23.43 -39.78 11.58
CA GLN A 455 24.33 -40.90 11.25
C GLN A 455 25.41 -41.13 12.33
N LEU A 456 25.88 -40.08 13.02
CA LEU A 456 26.88 -40.23 14.08
C LEU A 456 26.32 -40.85 15.37
N LYS A 457 25.02 -40.67 15.68
CA LYS A 457 24.41 -41.27 16.88
C LYS A 457 24.28 -42.80 16.82
N LYS A 458 24.35 -43.39 15.61
CA LYS A 458 24.41 -44.85 15.41
C LYS A 458 25.84 -45.42 15.45
N LEU A 459 26.87 -44.57 15.45
CA LEU A 459 28.28 -44.97 15.52
C LEU A 459 28.86 -44.93 16.95
N PHE A 460 28.16 -44.33 17.92
CA PHE A 460 28.63 -44.15 19.29
C PHE A 460 27.73 -44.75 20.38
N HIS A 461 26.83 -45.66 20.03
CA HIS A 461 26.15 -46.52 20.99
C HIS A 461 26.28 -47.98 20.55
N PRO A 462 27.12 -48.80 21.21
CA PRO A 462 27.00 -50.25 21.14
C PRO A 462 25.68 -50.73 21.76
#